data_AF-A0A9N9RRR6-F1
#
_entry.id   AF-A0A9N9RRR6-F1
#
_cell.length_a   1.000
_cell.length_b   1.000
_cell.length_c   1.000
_cell.angle_alpha   90.00
_cell.angle_beta   90.00
_cell.angle_gamma   90.00
#
_symmetry.space_group_name_H-M   'P 1'
#
loop_
_entity.id
_entity.type
_entity.pdbx_description
1 polymer ?
#
loop_
_entity_poly.entity_id
_entity_poly.type
_entity_poly.pdbx_seq_one_letter_code
_entity_poly.pdbx_strand_id
1 'polypeptide(L)'
;MGGVFGKSKKPVSRVTEQDKAVLQLKQQRDKIKQYQKRIEQSLEKDRQLAISCLNKGQRERAKLILRKKKYQENLLGTTDKELEALEKLTSDLEFAQVQQQVLDGLQVGNEALKKIHEILTIDEVERIMDETREGIEKQQEIDAIISTGALSTEDEDSVAAELEELVASTLPAIDEDIDDKLPNVPTEEPEIEKKNRKEKEPQDRVALEA
;
A
#
# COMPACT_ATOMS: atom_id res chain seq x y z
N MET A 1 -38.80 42.60 -33.46
CA MET A 1 -37.59 42.65 -32.62
C MET A 1 -37.93 42.11 -31.24
N GLY A 2 -37.07 41.29 -30.64
CA GLY A 2 -37.12 41.00 -29.20
C GLY A 2 -37.24 39.53 -28.80
N GLY A 3 -36.32 38.66 -29.25
CA GLY A 3 -36.13 37.34 -28.65
C GLY A 3 -35.18 37.43 -27.46
N VAL A 4 -35.71 37.70 -26.27
CA VAL A 4 -34.93 37.70 -25.01
C VAL A 4 -34.90 36.28 -24.46
N PHE A 5 -34.08 35.42 -25.06
CA PHE A 5 -33.73 34.11 -24.48
C PHE A 5 -32.66 34.32 -23.41
N GLY A 6 -33.10 34.60 -22.19
CA GLY A 6 -32.26 34.50 -21.01
C GLY A 6 -31.84 33.04 -20.82
N LYS A 7 -30.60 32.71 -21.18
CA LYS A 7 -29.95 31.46 -20.76
C LYS A 7 -29.79 31.51 -19.24
N SER A 8 -30.76 30.95 -18.51
CA SER A 8 -30.60 30.71 -17.08
C SER A 8 -29.42 29.76 -16.89
N LYS A 9 -28.35 30.25 -16.22
CA LYS A 9 -27.26 29.39 -15.78
C LYS A 9 -27.87 28.33 -14.88
N LYS A 10 -27.87 27.07 -15.35
CA LYS A 10 -28.32 25.94 -14.53
C LYS A 10 -27.48 25.91 -13.25
N PRO A 11 -28.09 25.78 -12.07
CA PRO A 11 -27.34 25.67 -10.83
C PRO A 11 -26.42 24.44 -10.94
N VAL A 12 -25.14 24.62 -10.62
CA VAL A 12 -24.14 23.55 -10.61
C VAL A 12 -24.62 22.54 -9.56
N SER A 13 -25.07 21.36 -9.99
CA SER A 13 -25.60 20.36 -9.06
C SER A 13 -24.48 19.84 -8.18
N ARG A 14 -24.71 19.76 -6.86
CA ARG A 14 -23.84 19.07 -5.89
C ARG A 14 -23.63 17.58 -6.21
N VAL A 15 -24.41 17.04 -7.13
CA VAL A 15 -24.34 15.65 -7.60
C VAL A 15 -23.38 15.60 -8.78
N THR A 16 -22.29 14.86 -8.59
CA THR A 16 -21.29 14.60 -9.63
C THR A 16 -21.84 13.62 -10.68
N GLU A 17 -21.18 13.51 -11.83
CA GLU A 17 -21.53 12.48 -12.82
C GLU A 17 -21.29 11.06 -12.27
N GLN A 18 -20.32 10.91 -11.38
CA GLN A 18 -19.99 9.67 -10.69
C GLN A 18 -21.15 9.25 -9.77
N ASP A 19 -21.71 10.17 -9.00
CA ASP A 19 -22.88 9.89 -8.13
C ASP A 19 -24.10 9.45 -8.95
N LYS A 20 -24.29 10.02 -10.14
CA LYS A 20 -25.36 9.60 -11.07
C LYS A 20 -25.14 8.17 -11.58
N ALA A 21 -23.90 7.82 -11.91
CA ALA A 21 -23.55 6.46 -12.34
C ALA A 21 -23.80 5.45 -11.21
N VAL A 22 -23.35 5.75 -9.99
CA VAL A 22 -23.60 4.91 -8.80
C VAL A 22 -25.10 4.75 -8.54
N LEU A 23 -25.88 5.82 -8.67
CA LEU A 23 -27.33 5.75 -8.53
C LEU A 23 -27.97 4.85 -9.58
N GLN A 24 -27.57 4.95 -10.85
CA GLN A 24 -28.10 4.12 -11.94
C GLN A 24 -27.80 2.64 -11.71
N LEU A 25 -26.59 2.31 -11.26
CA LEU A 25 -26.20 0.95 -10.90
C LEU A 25 -27.04 0.43 -9.73
N LYS A 26 -27.20 1.21 -8.66
CA LYS A 26 -28.05 0.85 -7.51
C LYS A 26 -29.51 0.63 -7.93
N GLN A 27 -30.06 1.46 -8.81
CA GLN A 27 -31.40 1.26 -9.37
C GLN A 27 -31.53 -0.02 -10.20
N GLN A 28 -30.51 -0.35 -11.02
CA GLN A 28 -30.50 -1.61 -11.77
C GLN A 28 -30.44 -2.82 -10.83
N ARG A 29 -29.56 -2.78 -9.81
CA ARG A 29 -29.50 -3.81 -8.77
C ARG A 29 -30.87 -4.06 -8.15
N ASP A 30 -31.56 -3.00 -7.74
CA ASP A 30 -32.85 -3.12 -7.07
C ASP A 30 -33.93 -3.67 -8.01
N LYS A 31 -33.90 -3.31 -9.30
CA LYS A 31 -34.77 -3.90 -10.34
C LYS A 31 -34.50 -5.39 -10.52
N ILE A 32 -33.24 -5.80 -10.53
CA ILE A 32 -32.84 -7.21 -10.63
C ILE A 32 -33.35 -8.00 -9.41
N LYS A 33 -33.17 -7.47 -8.19
CA LYS A 33 -33.70 -8.09 -6.96
C LYS A 33 -35.23 -8.23 -6.99
N GLN A 34 -35.93 -7.22 -7.49
CA GLN A 34 -37.38 -7.31 -7.68
C GLN A 34 -37.77 -8.39 -8.71
N TYR A 35 -37.01 -8.50 -9.80
CA TYR A 35 -37.24 -9.52 -10.82
C TYR A 35 -37.00 -10.94 -10.29
N GLN A 36 -35.91 -11.14 -9.54
CA GLN A 36 -35.60 -12.38 -8.83
C GLN A 36 -36.76 -12.83 -7.94
N LYS A 37 -37.26 -11.95 -7.07
CA LYS A 37 -38.41 -12.24 -6.20
C LYS A 37 -39.68 -12.62 -6.97
N ARG A 38 -39.91 -12.02 -8.14
CA ARG A 38 -41.04 -12.39 -9.02
C ARG A 38 -40.85 -13.78 -9.63
N ILE A 39 -39.63 -14.12 -10.07
CA ILE A 39 -39.32 -15.46 -10.60
C ILE A 39 -39.48 -16.52 -9.51
N GLU A 40 -38.99 -16.29 -8.30
CA GLU A 40 -39.14 -17.22 -7.17
C GLU A 40 -40.61 -17.53 -6.88
N GLN A 41 -41.47 -16.50 -6.88
CA GLN A 41 -42.91 -16.69 -6.74
C GLN A 41 -43.53 -17.46 -7.91
N SER A 42 -43.04 -17.24 -9.14
CA SER A 42 -43.46 -18.02 -10.32
C SER A 42 -43.04 -19.48 -10.20
N LEU A 43 -41.83 -19.76 -9.72
CA LEU A 43 -41.30 -21.11 -9.55
C LEU A 43 -42.11 -21.92 -8.54
N GLU A 44 -42.52 -21.28 -7.43
CA GLU A 44 -43.36 -21.93 -6.42
C GLU A 44 -44.77 -22.22 -6.98
N LYS A 45 -45.35 -21.29 -7.74
CA LYS A 45 -46.63 -21.52 -8.44
C LYS A 45 -46.52 -22.65 -9.47
N ASP A 46 -45.48 -22.66 -10.28
CA ASP A 46 -45.25 -23.71 -11.28
C ASP A 46 -45.02 -25.07 -10.60
N ARG A 47 -44.39 -25.11 -9.42
CA ARG A 47 -44.27 -26.33 -8.60
C ARG A 47 -45.64 -26.86 -8.15
N GLN A 48 -46.48 -26.00 -7.59
CA GLN A 48 -47.83 -26.36 -7.16
C GLN A 48 -48.70 -26.81 -8.34
N LEU A 49 -48.61 -26.10 -9.47
CA LEU A 49 -49.31 -26.48 -10.70
C LEU A 49 -48.86 -27.84 -11.22
N ALA A 50 -47.55 -28.13 -11.22
CA ALA A 50 -47.03 -29.43 -11.62
C ALA A 50 -47.58 -30.55 -10.73
N ILE A 51 -47.62 -30.37 -9.40
CA ILE A 51 -48.21 -31.33 -8.45
C ILE A 51 -49.70 -31.53 -8.75
N SER A 52 -50.45 -30.45 -8.97
CA SER A 52 -51.88 -30.54 -9.30
C SER A 52 -52.15 -31.29 -10.62
N CYS A 53 -51.28 -31.12 -11.62
CA CYS A 53 -51.38 -31.83 -12.90
C CYS A 53 -51.07 -33.33 -12.74
N LEU A 54 -50.11 -33.68 -11.89
CA LEU A 54 -49.80 -35.08 -11.55
C LEU A 54 -50.98 -35.76 -10.85
N ASN A 55 -51.62 -35.09 -9.89
CA ASN A 55 -52.81 -35.60 -9.21
C ASN A 55 -54.00 -35.83 -10.16
N LYS A 56 -54.09 -35.04 -11.25
CA LYS A 56 -55.10 -35.18 -12.30
C LYS A 56 -54.72 -36.22 -13.39
N GLY A 57 -53.60 -36.94 -13.23
CA GLY A 57 -53.10 -37.91 -14.21
C GLY A 57 -52.52 -37.31 -15.49
N GLN A 58 -52.38 -35.98 -15.59
CA GLN A 58 -51.92 -35.28 -16.80
C GLN A 58 -50.38 -35.19 -16.85
N ARG A 59 -49.72 -36.33 -17.09
CA ARG A 59 -48.24 -36.44 -17.07
C ARG A 59 -47.52 -35.54 -18.08
N GLU A 60 -48.02 -35.45 -19.32
CA GLU A 60 -47.39 -34.62 -20.37
C GLU A 60 -47.42 -33.12 -20.01
N ARG A 61 -48.54 -32.64 -19.44
CA ARG A 61 -48.63 -31.25 -18.95
C ARG A 61 -47.71 -30.98 -17.77
N ALA A 62 -47.62 -31.91 -16.82
CA ALA A 62 -46.68 -31.79 -15.71
C ALA A 62 -45.23 -31.71 -16.20
N LYS A 63 -44.85 -32.53 -17.18
CA LYS A 63 -43.51 -32.51 -17.79
C LYS A 63 -43.20 -31.16 -18.46
N LEU A 64 -44.18 -30.56 -19.15
CA LEU A 64 -44.03 -29.23 -19.77
C LEU A 64 -43.81 -28.14 -18.71
N ILE A 65 -44.58 -28.16 -17.62
CA ILE A 65 -44.43 -27.21 -16.51
C ILE A 65 -43.07 -27.36 -15.84
N LEU A 66 -42.59 -28.60 -15.62
CA LEU A 66 -41.27 -28.83 -15.05
C LEU A 66 -40.14 -28.36 -15.98
N ARG A 67 -40.29 -28.46 -17.31
CA ARG A 67 -39.34 -27.87 -18.27
C ARG A 67 -39.32 -26.35 -18.18
N LYS A 68 -40.48 -25.70 -18.10
CA LYS A 68 -40.60 -24.26 -17.89
C LYS A 68 -39.93 -23.84 -16.59
N LYS A 69 -40.18 -24.58 -15.51
CA LYS A 69 -39.54 -24.37 -14.19
C LYS A 69 -38.02 -24.45 -14.31
N LYS A 70 -37.48 -25.48 -14.98
CA LYS A 70 -36.03 -25.64 -15.13
C LYS A 70 -35.37 -24.50 -15.91
N TYR A 71 -36.05 -24.02 -16.95
CA TYR A 71 -35.60 -22.84 -17.70
C TYR A 71 -35.54 -21.58 -16.81
N GLN A 72 -36.58 -21.35 -16.00
CA GLN A 72 -36.62 -20.24 -15.05
C GLN A 72 -35.55 -20.36 -13.95
N GLU A 73 -35.26 -21.56 -13.45
CA GLU A 73 -34.16 -21.80 -12.50
C GLU A 73 -32.79 -21.44 -13.13
N ASN A 74 -32.55 -21.81 -14.38
CA ASN A 74 -31.32 -21.44 -15.08
C ASN A 74 -31.21 -19.92 -15.28
N LEU A 75 -32.32 -19.27 -15.64
CA LEU A 75 -32.38 -17.82 -15.78
C LEU A 75 -32.16 -17.09 -14.44
N LEU A 76 -32.67 -17.64 -13.34
CA LEU A 76 -32.40 -17.12 -12.01
C LEU A 76 -30.90 -17.20 -11.67
N GLY A 77 -30.27 -18.34 -11.95
CA GLY A 77 -28.83 -18.50 -11.77
C GLY A 77 -27.95 -17.59 -12.64
N THR A 78 -28.38 -17.21 -13.84
CA THR A 78 -27.68 -16.17 -14.62
C THR A 78 -27.90 -14.78 -14.03
N THR A 79 -29.12 -14.50 -13.56
CA THR A 79 -29.48 -13.23 -12.93
C THR A 79 -28.70 -12.99 -11.64
N ASP A 80 -28.48 -14.05 -10.84
CA ASP A 80 -27.67 -13.96 -9.61
C ASP A 80 -26.21 -13.59 -9.93
N LYS A 81 -25.62 -14.17 -10.98
CA LYS A 81 -24.27 -13.82 -11.45
C LYS A 81 -24.20 -12.37 -11.93
N GLU A 82 -25.21 -11.91 -12.65
CA GLU A 82 -25.29 -10.51 -13.08
C GLU A 82 -25.42 -9.57 -11.88
N LEU A 83 -26.19 -9.96 -10.86
CA LEU A 83 -26.32 -9.20 -9.61
C LEU A 83 -24.97 -9.08 -8.90
N GLU A 84 -24.24 -10.19 -8.73
CA GLU A 84 -22.91 -10.20 -8.13
C GLU A 84 -21.92 -9.32 -8.91
N ALA A 85 -21.96 -9.37 -10.25
CA ALA A 85 -21.13 -8.53 -11.08
C ALA A 85 -21.45 -7.04 -10.90
N LEU A 86 -22.74 -6.70 -10.76
CA LEU A 86 -23.19 -5.31 -10.57
C LEU A 86 -22.85 -4.78 -9.17
N GLU A 87 -22.92 -5.63 -8.14
CA GLU A 87 -22.48 -5.29 -6.79
C GLU A 87 -20.95 -5.07 -6.72
N LYS A 88 -20.15 -5.92 -7.40
CA LYS A 88 -18.70 -5.71 -7.54
C LYS A 88 -18.39 -4.39 -8.24
N LEU A 89 -19.00 -4.13 -9.40
CA LEU A 89 -18.78 -2.91 -10.18
C LEU A 89 -19.14 -1.66 -9.37
N THR A 90 -20.21 -1.71 -8.57
CA THR A 90 -20.58 -0.60 -7.68
C THR A 90 -19.51 -0.36 -6.63
N SER A 91 -19.00 -1.41 -5.98
CA SER A 91 -17.92 -1.32 -5.00
C SER A 91 -16.61 -0.80 -5.62
N ASP A 92 -16.28 -1.25 -6.82
CA ASP A 92 -15.08 -0.81 -7.54
C ASP A 92 -15.16 0.68 -7.89
N LEU A 93 -16.34 1.17 -8.28
CA LEU A 93 -16.57 2.59 -8.57
C LEU A 93 -16.45 3.44 -7.29
N GLU A 94 -17.07 2.99 -6.19
CA GLU A 94 -16.94 3.66 -4.89
C GLU A 94 -15.47 3.71 -4.43
N PHE A 95 -14.71 2.63 -4.65
CA PHE A 95 -13.28 2.59 -4.35
C PHE A 95 -12.47 3.54 -5.26
N ALA A 96 -12.77 3.59 -6.56
CA ALA A 96 -12.13 4.52 -7.49
C ALA A 96 -12.39 5.99 -7.11
N GLN A 97 -13.57 6.30 -6.57
CA GLN A 97 -13.88 7.64 -6.06
C GLN A 97 -12.99 8.01 -4.85
N VAL A 98 -12.76 7.07 -3.94
CA VAL A 98 -11.81 7.27 -2.83
C VAL A 98 -10.39 7.43 -3.35
N GLN A 99 -9.97 6.61 -4.32
CA GLN A 99 -8.65 6.74 -4.94
C GLN A 99 -8.44 8.11 -5.57
N GLN A 100 -9.46 8.67 -6.24
CA GLN A 100 -9.40 10.02 -6.78
C GLN A 100 -9.16 11.06 -5.68
N GLN A 101 -9.87 10.96 -4.55
CA GLN A 101 -9.65 11.87 -3.41
C GLN A 101 -8.24 11.75 -2.82
N VAL A 102 -7.68 10.55 -2.78
CA VAL A 102 -6.29 10.33 -2.35
C VAL A 102 -5.32 11.00 -3.31
N LEU A 103 -5.52 10.86 -4.64
CA LEU A 103 -4.69 11.53 -5.64
C LEU A 103 -4.77 13.05 -5.53
N ASP A 104 -5.96 13.62 -5.36
CA ASP A 104 -6.15 15.05 -5.15
C ASP A 104 -5.41 15.53 -3.88
N GLY A 105 -5.47 14.75 -2.79
CA GLY A 105 -4.73 15.01 -1.56
C GLY A 105 -3.21 14.96 -1.74
N LEU A 106 -2.71 13.99 -2.51
CA LEU A 106 -1.28 13.90 -2.85
C LEU A 106 -0.82 15.08 -3.71
N GLN A 107 -1.66 15.56 -4.63
CA GLN A 107 -1.35 16.74 -5.45
C GLN A 107 -1.21 18.00 -4.57
N VAL A 108 -2.16 18.22 -3.66
CA VAL A 108 -2.09 19.33 -2.70
C VAL A 108 -0.86 19.22 -1.81
N GLY A 109 -0.54 18.00 -1.33
CA GLY A 109 0.68 17.74 -0.57
C GLY A 109 1.95 18.05 -1.37
N ASN A 110 1.99 17.68 -2.64
CA ASN A 110 3.12 17.97 -3.53
C ASN A 110 3.28 19.48 -3.78
N GLU A 111 2.19 20.22 -3.98
CA GLU A 111 2.20 21.68 -4.09
C GLU A 111 2.69 22.35 -2.80
N ALA A 112 2.27 21.85 -1.63
CA ALA A 112 2.77 22.34 -0.35
C ALA A 112 4.28 22.08 -0.18
N LEU A 113 4.76 20.89 -0.56
CA LEU A 113 6.19 20.56 -0.56
C LEU A 113 6.98 21.47 -1.50
N LYS A 114 6.46 21.77 -2.69
CA LYS A 114 7.09 22.71 -3.63
C LYS A 114 7.23 24.10 -3.02
N LYS A 115 6.18 24.61 -2.37
CA LYS A 115 6.25 25.92 -1.68
C LYS A 115 7.26 25.92 -0.54
N ILE A 116 7.34 24.83 0.24
CA ILE A 116 8.37 24.70 1.28
C ILE A 116 9.76 24.71 0.64
N HIS A 117 9.95 24.02 -0.47
CA HIS A 117 11.22 23.99 -1.19
C HIS A 117 11.57 25.34 -1.84
N GLU A 118 10.58 26.12 -2.27
CA GLU A 118 10.76 27.50 -2.75
C GLU A 118 11.14 28.46 -1.61
N ILE A 119 10.63 28.25 -0.39
CA ILE A 119 11.01 29.05 0.80
C ILE A 119 12.40 28.65 1.28
N LEU A 120 12.75 27.37 1.23
CA LEU A 120 14.11 26.86 1.43
C LEU A 120 14.95 27.10 0.17
N THR A 121 15.06 28.35 -0.24
CA THR A 121 15.91 28.76 -1.36
C THR A 121 17.35 28.29 -1.15
N ILE A 122 18.02 27.97 -2.26
CA ILE A 122 19.46 27.71 -2.32
C ILE A 122 20.23 28.81 -1.57
N ASP A 123 19.80 30.07 -1.68
CA ASP A 123 20.39 31.22 -0.98
C ASP A 123 20.39 31.09 0.56
N GLU A 124 19.34 30.50 1.16
CA GLU A 124 19.27 30.29 2.63
C GLU A 124 20.19 29.13 3.03
N VAL A 125 20.27 28.10 2.18
CA VAL A 125 21.20 26.97 2.37
C VAL A 125 22.65 27.42 2.20
N GLU A 126 22.95 28.27 1.20
CA GLU A 126 24.27 28.86 0.98
C GLU A 126 24.67 29.76 2.14
N ARG A 127 23.77 30.63 2.64
CA ARG A 127 24.03 31.43 3.85
C ARG A 127 24.34 30.57 5.07
N ILE A 128 23.55 29.53 5.33
CA ILE A 128 23.80 28.63 6.46
C ILE A 128 25.13 27.90 6.29
N MET A 129 25.49 27.47 5.08
CA MET A 129 26.79 26.85 4.82
C MET A 129 27.95 27.82 5.00
N ASP A 130 27.80 29.08 4.58
CA ASP A 130 28.83 30.10 4.73
C ASP A 130 28.98 30.53 6.19
N GLU A 131 27.90 30.71 6.94
CA GLU A 131 27.92 30.95 8.39
C GLU A 131 28.56 29.76 9.14
N THR A 132 28.29 28.53 8.71
CA THR A 132 28.90 27.33 9.29
C THR A 132 30.40 27.27 8.99
N ARG A 133 30.83 27.63 7.77
CA ARG A 133 32.25 27.72 7.41
C ARG A 133 32.96 28.79 8.22
N GLU A 134 32.39 29.97 8.35
CA GLU A 134 32.96 31.04 9.17
C GLU A 134 33.06 30.63 10.64
N GLY A 135 32.06 29.90 11.16
CA GLY A 135 32.11 29.33 12.51
C GLY A 135 33.25 28.31 12.69
N ILE A 136 33.47 27.45 11.69
CA ILE A 136 34.59 26.48 11.68
C ILE A 136 35.93 27.21 11.60
N GLU A 137 36.06 28.22 10.75
CA GLU A 137 37.28 29.03 10.63
C GLU A 137 37.61 29.77 11.92
N LYS A 138 36.61 30.35 12.59
CA LYS A 138 36.77 30.96 13.92
C LYS A 138 37.19 29.94 14.96
N GLN A 139 36.60 28.74 14.95
CA GLN A 139 37.03 27.68 15.86
C GLN A 139 38.49 27.30 15.61
N GLN A 140 38.90 27.16 14.35
CA GLN A 140 40.29 26.88 13.99
C GLN A 140 41.24 28.03 14.37
N GLU A 141 40.81 29.29 14.25
CA GLU A 141 41.58 30.45 14.71
C GLU A 141 41.72 30.45 16.24
N ILE A 142 40.65 30.15 16.97
CA ILE A 142 40.68 29.98 18.44
C ILE A 142 41.64 28.85 18.82
N ASP A 143 41.51 27.69 18.17
CA ASP A 143 42.37 26.54 18.40
C ASP A 143 43.84 26.89 18.09
N ALA A 144 44.10 27.63 17.01
CA ALA A 144 45.44 28.10 16.65
C ALA A 144 46.00 29.09 17.68
N ILE A 145 45.22 30.08 18.15
CA ILE A 145 45.63 31.05 19.17
C ILE A 145 45.95 30.34 20.49
N ILE A 146 45.10 29.40 20.90
CA ILE A 146 45.31 28.58 22.09
C ILE A 146 46.60 27.75 21.93
N SER A 147 46.83 27.17 20.75
CA SER A 147 48.00 26.33 20.46
C SER A 147 49.31 27.10 20.22
N THR A 148 49.29 28.37 19.82
CA THR A 148 50.51 29.10 19.39
C THR A 148 50.99 30.19 20.35
N GLY A 149 50.29 30.48 21.45
CA GLY A 149 50.88 31.41 22.43
C GLY A 149 50.00 31.94 23.56
N ALA A 150 48.91 31.27 23.92
CA ALA A 150 48.08 31.71 25.05
C ALA A 150 48.56 31.17 26.42
N LEU A 151 49.26 30.03 26.45
CA LEU A 151 49.78 29.41 27.68
C LEU A 151 51.31 29.54 27.75
N SER A 152 51.85 29.76 28.95
CA SER A 152 53.28 29.62 29.20
C SER A 152 53.66 28.14 29.35
N THR A 153 54.93 27.80 29.21
CA THR A 153 55.40 26.41 29.39
C THR A 153 55.07 25.85 30.78
N GLU A 154 55.01 26.71 31.80
CA GLU A 154 54.64 26.33 33.17
C GLU A 154 53.13 26.05 33.31
N ASP A 155 52.30 26.75 32.52
CA ASP A 155 50.86 26.48 32.45
C ASP A 155 50.57 25.17 31.68
N GLU A 156 51.35 24.86 30.64
CA GLU A 156 51.24 23.59 29.90
C GLU A 156 51.60 22.38 30.78
N ASP A 157 52.65 22.48 31.58
CA ASP A 157 53.05 21.43 32.54
C ASP A 157 51.98 21.22 33.63
N SER A 158 51.36 22.30 34.13
CA SER A 158 50.25 22.22 35.09
C SER A 158 49.01 21.54 34.49
N VAL A 159 48.64 21.90 33.25
CA VAL A 159 47.51 21.29 32.54
C VAL A 159 47.78 19.81 32.24
N ALA A 160 49.01 19.45 31.88
CA ALA A 160 49.39 18.05 31.67
C ALA A 160 49.27 17.22 32.95
N ALA A 161 49.70 17.77 34.10
CA ALA A 161 49.57 17.10 35.40
C ALA A 161 48.10 16.93 35.82
N GLU A 162 47.25 17.94 35.63
CA GLU A 162 45.81 17.85 35.89
C GLU A 162 45.14 16.83 34.96
N LEU A 163 45.54 16.78 33.68
CA LEU A 163 45.06 15.78 32.73
C LEU A 163 45.46 14.36 33.15
N GLU A 164 46.69 14.16 33.62
CA GLU A 164 47.17 12.86 34.12
C GLU A 164 46.40 12.41 35.37
N GLU A 165 46.09 13.32 36.29
CA GLU A 165 45.24 13.04 37.46
C GLU A 165 43.80 12.69 37.05
N LEU A 166 43.23 13.40 36.08
CA LEU A 166 41.90 13.09 35.54
C LEU A 166 41.88 11.75 34.81
N VAL A 167 42.91 11.43 34.03
CA VAL A 167 43.06 10.11 33.38
C VAL A 167 43.18 9.00 34.42
N ALA A 168 44.03 9.17 35.43
CA ALA A 168 44.21 8.19 36.51
C ALA A 168 42.95 7.98 37.37
N SER A 169 42.08 8.99 37.47
CA SER A 169 40.82 8.90 38.24
C SER A 169 39.61 8.45 37.43
N THR A 170 39.60 8.63 36.10
CA THR A 170 38.46 8.29 35.23
C THR A 170 38.65 7.02 34.40
N LEU A 171 39.88 6.71 33.98
CA LEU A 171 40.21 5.45 33.33
C LEU A 171 40.66 4.45 34.41
N PRO A 172 40.08 3.23 34.47
CA PRO A 172 40.63 2.20 35.34
C PRO A 172 42.08 1.97 34.93
N ALA A 173 43.00 1.89 35.92
CA ALA A 173 44.38 1.52 35.67
C ALA A 173 44.39 0.30 34.75
N ILE A 174 44.85 0.49 33.51
CA ILE A 174 45.11 -0.62 32.63
C ILE A 174 46.37 -1.23 33.21
N ASP A 175 46.19 -2.23 34.07
CA ASP A 175 47.25 -3.17 34.43
C ASP A 175 47.87 -3.62 33.09
N GLU A 176 49.18 -3.39 32.91
CA GLU A 176 49.93 -3.90 31.75
C GLU A 176 49.96 -5.45 31.71
N ASP A 177 49.26 -6.13 32.63
CA ASP A 177 49.16 -7.58 32.77
C ASP A 177 47.88 -8.17 32.14
N ILE A 178 47.40 -7.65 31.01
CA ILE A 178 46.36 -8.32 30.19
C ILE A 178 47.03 -9.23 29.14
N ASP A 179 47.75 -10.25 29.58
CA ASP A 179 48.33 -11.25 28.67
C ASP A 179 47.77 -12.68 28.85
N ASP A 180 46.86 -12.95 29.80
CA ASP A 180 46.55 -14.36 30.14
C ASP A 180 45.08 -14.81 30.13
N LYS A 181 44.07 -13.97 29.82
CA LYS A 181 42.65 -14.43 29.83
C LYS A 181 41.73 -13.80 28.78
N LEU A 182 42.13 -13.81 27.51
CA LEU A 182 41.13 -13.70 26.44
C LEU A 182 40.57 -15.10 26.12
N PRO A 183 39.23 -15.31 26.15
CA PRO A 183 38.65 -16.58 25.75
C PRO A 183 38.95 -16.85 24.28
N ASN A 184 39.45 -18.05 23.98
CA ASN A 184 39.87 -18.43 22.64
C ASN A 184 38.68 -18.37 21.66
N VAL A 185 38.87 -17.69 20.53
CA VAL A 185 37.83 -17.53 19.50
C VAL A 185 37.45 -18.92 18.97
N PRO A 186 36.14 -19.27 18.92
CA PRO A 186 35.71 -20.57 18.40
C PRO A 186 36.27 -20.83 16.99
N THR A 187 37.00 -21.93 16.85
CA THR A 187 37.73 -22.28 15.62
C THR A 187 36.97 -23.24 14.71
N GLU A 188 35.74 -23.61 15.08
CA GLU A 188 34.89 -24.45 14.24
C GLU A 188 34.11 -23.58 13.24
N GLU A 189 34.42 -23.76 11.95
CA GLU A 189 33.61 -23.24 10.86
C GLU A 189 32.19 -23.82 10.94
N PRO A 190 31.14 -23.00 10.74
CA PRO A 190 29.77 -23.50 10.77
C PRO A 190 29.54 -24.48 9.61
N GLU A 191 29.08 -25.69 9.93
CA GLU A 191 28.63 -26.65 8.91
C GLU A 191 27.42 -26.08 8.17
N ILE A 192 27.66 -25.60 6.95
CA ILE A 192 26.58 -25.27 6.01
C ILE A 192 25.99 -26.59 5.53
N GLU A 193 24.80 -26.93 6.00
CA GLU A 193 24.02 -28.07 5.50
C GLU A 193 23.84 -27.96 3.97
N LYS A 194 24.56 -28.80 3.22
CA LYS A 194 24.36 -28.96 1.79
C LYS A 194 22.99 -29.58 1.55
N LYS A 195 22.02 -28.72 1.23
CA LYS A 195 20.69 -29.12 0.76
C LYS A 195 20.86 -29.99 -0.50
N ASN A 196 20.63 -31.29 -0.34
CA ASN A 196 20.66 -32.31 -1.40
C ASN A 196 19.75 -31.90 -2.57
N ARG A 197 20.34 -31.28 -3.60
CA ARG A 197 19.68 -31.04 -4.88
C ARG A 197 19.91 -32.32 -5.70
N LYS A 198 18.90 -33.20 -5.70
CA LYS A 198 18.89 -34.40 -6.55
C LYS A 198 19.15 -34.00 -8.00
N GLU A 199 20.33 -34.31 -8.50
CA GLU A 199 20.66 -34.30 -9.91
C GLU A 199 19.79 -35.37 -10.59
N LYS A 200 19.02 -34.94 -11.60
CA LYS A 200 18.39 -35.87 -12.54
C LYS A 200 19.48 -36.32 -13.50
N GLU A 201 19.74 -37.62 -13.53
CA GLU A 201 20.61 -38.25 -14.52
C GLU A 201 20.15 -37.91 -15.95
N PRO A 202 21.07 -37.62 -16.87
CA PRO A 202 20.77 -37.53 -18.29
C PRO A 202 20.52 -38.95 -18.84
N GLN A 203 19.36 -39.15 -19.46
CA GLN A 203 19.02 -40.40 -20.12
C GLN A 203 19.90 -40.59 -21.37
N ASP A 204 20.69 -41.67 -21.36
CA ASP A 204 21.40 -42.18 -22.52
C ASP A 204 20.42 -42.47 -23.66
N ARG A 205 20.63 -41.82 -24.81
CA ARG A 205 19.99 -42.19 -26.07
C ARG A 205 20.72 -43.41 -26.63
N VAL A 206 20.14 -44.58 -26.42
CA VAL A 206 20.51 -45.79 -27.14
C VAL A 206 19.99 -45.66 -28.58
N ALA A 207 20.91 -45.62 -29.54
CA ALA A 207 20.62 -45.85 -30.94
C ALA A 207 20.58 -47.36 -31.20
N LEU A 208 19.51 -47.85 -31.83
CA LEU A 208 19.51 -49.08 -32.64
C LEU A 208 18.31 -49.08 -33.60
N GLU A 209 18.68 -49.11 -34.89
CA GLU A 209 18.06 -49.77 -36.04
C GLU A 209 16.62 -49.42 -36.48
N ALA A 210 16.54 -48.75 -37.63
CA ALA A 210 15.85 -49.23 -38.84
C ALA A 210 16.54 -48.67 -40.09
#